data_AF-A0A1S9BRD0-F1
#
_entry.id   AF-A0A1S9BRD0-F1
#
_cell.length_a   1.000
_cell.length_b   1.000
_cell.length_c   1.000
_cell.angle_alpha   90.00
_cell.angle_beta   90.00
_cell.angle_gamma   90.00
#
_symmetry.space_group_name_H-M   'P 1'
#
loop_
_entity.id
_entity.type
_entity.pdbx_description
1 polymer ?
#
loop_
_entity_poly.entity_id
_entity_poly.type
_entity_poly.pdbx_seq_one_letter_code
_entity_poly.pdbx_strand_id
1 'polypeptide(L)'
;MIIEDIRKELFDRQDTKYRDFQSKLIPTVDAGSVIGVRTPELRKYAKALLKQGDVNEFLESLPHKYFDENQLHAFILSEIKDYDQCLRCVDEFLPYVDNWATCDQLSPKIFKKHRSELIKKIEEWLRSDRTYTVRFAVGMLMEHFLDEDFDIRYPEMVAKIRSEEYYINMMTAWYFATALAKQYDMILPFIEDHKLDDWTHNKSIQKSIESYRITPEQKEYLKGLKVKKVN
;
A
#
# COMPACT_ATOMS: atom_id res chain seq x y z
N MET A 1 26.33 -3.03 15.06
CA MET A 1 27.19 -3.79 14.10
C MET A 1 26.35 -4.43 13.00
N ILE A 2 25.15 -4.89 13.35
CA ILE A 2 24.25 -5.57 12.41
C ILE A 2 23.82 -4.70 11.21
N ILE A 3 23.71 -3.38 11.36
CA ILE A 3 23.29 -2.49 10.25
C ILE A 3 24.29 -2.55 9.10
N GLU A 4 25.59 -2.50 9.39
CA GLU A 4 26.63 -2.57 8.36
C GLU A 4 26.70 -3.96 7.72
N ASP A 5 26.45 -5.02 8.50
CA ASP A 5 26.34 -6.38 7.97
C ASP A 5 25.12 -6.53 7.04
N ILE A 6 23.97 -5.95 7.41
CA ILE A 6 22.77 -5.92 6.57
C ILE A 6 23.04 -5.17 5.27
N ARG A 7 23.66 -3.99 5.35
CA ARG A 7 24.05 -3.22 4.15
C ARG A 7 24.94 -4.01 3.24
N LYS A 8 25.97 -4.66 3.79
CA LYS A 8 26.86 -5.51 3.02
C LYS A 8 26.10 -6.63 2.32
N GLU A 9 25.23 -7.35 3.03
CA GLU A 9 24.40 -8.42 2.45
C GLU A 9 23.44 -7.90 1.36
N LEU A 10 22.90 -6.69 1.51
CA LEU A 10 22.08 -6.04 0.49
C LEU A 10 22.92 -5.71 -0.77
N PHE A 11 24.10 -5.13 -0.60
CA PHE A 11 25.01 -4.85 -1.72
C PHE A 11 25.50 -6.12 -2.41
N ASP A 12 25.74 -7.20 -1.68
CA ASP A 12 26.11 -8.50 -2.24
C ASP A 12 24.99 -9.10 -3.12
N ARG A 13 23.73 -8.63 -2.98
CA ARG A 13 22.56 -9.03 -3.78
C ARG A 13 22.17 -7.99 -4.84
N GLN A 14 23.01 -7.00 -5.08
CA GLN A 14 22.73 -5.92 -6.01
C GLN A 14 22.53 -6.43 -7.44
N ASP A 15 21.42 -6.00 -8.06
CA ASP A 15 21.18 -6.09 -9.49
C ASP A 15 20.99 -4.67 -10.06
N THR A 16 22.04 -4.13 -10.69
CA THR A 16 22.04 -2.75 -11.21
C THR A 16 21.05 -2.55 -12.36
N LYS A 17 20.77 -3.59 -13.16
CA LYS A 17 19.75 -3.50 -14.21
C LYS A 17 18.36 -3.41 -13.60
N TYR A 18 18.11 -4.20 -12.54
CA TYR A 18 16.87 -4.12 -11.79
C TYR A 18 16.71 -2.78 -11.09
N ARG A 19 17.77 -2.27 -10.44
CA ARG A 19 17.82 -0.91 -9.87
C ARG A 19 17.39 0.14 -10.89
N ASP A 20 18.06 0.21 -12.04
CA ASP A 20 17.82 1.26 -13.04
C ASP A 20 16.41 1.20 -13.63
N PHE A 21 15.81 0.02 -13.69
CA PHE A 21 14.40 -0.16 -14.04
C PHE A 21 13.47 0.31 -12.92
N GLN A 22 13.71 -0.14 -11.67
CA GLN A 22 12.86 0.13 -10.53
C GLN A 22 12.84 1.61 -10.13
N SER A 23 13.99 2.27 -10.10
CA SER A 23 14.08 3.69 -9.72
C SER A 23 13.24 4.59 -10.63
N LYS A 24 13.05 4.22 -11.90
CA LYS A 24 12.18 4.95 -12.84
C LYS A 24 10.69 4.82 -12.51
N LEU A 25 10.28 3.78 -11.79
CA LEU A 25 8.89 3.55 -11.39
C LEU A 25 8.53 4.26 -10.07
N ILE A 26 9.53 4.71 -9.31
CA ILE A 26 9.36 5.29 -7.98
C ILE A 26 9.99 6.68 -7.96
N PRO A 27 9.33 7.68 -8.58
CA PRO A 27 9.93 8.99 -8.79
C PRO A 27 10.17 9.80 -7.50
N THR A 28 9.60 9.38 -6.37
CA THR A 28 9.80 10.03 -5.07
C THR A 28 11.08 9.58 -4.36
N VAL A 29 11.74 8.52 -4.84
CA VAL A 29 12.95 7.96 -4.23
C VAL A 29 14.18 8.45 -4.99
N ASP A 30 15.22 8.85 -4.26
CA ASP A 30 16.52 9.14 -4.87
C ASP A 30 17.08 7.86 -5.51
N ALA A 31 17.34 7.90 -6.82
CA ALA A 31 17.91 6.77 -7.54
C ALA A 31 19.27 6.31 -6.96
N GLY A 32 20.02 7.22 -6.33
CA GLY A 32 21.27 6.89 -5.63
C GLY A 32 21.08 6.07 -4.35
N SER A 33 19.89 6.10 -3.76
CA SER A 33 19.53 5.31 -2.57
C SER A 33 19.04 3.89 -2.89
N VAL A 34 18.85 3.55 -4.17
CA VAL A 34 18.38 2.22 -4.58
C VAL A 34 19.58 1.30 -4.82
N ILE A 35 19.67 0.23 -4.04
CA ILE A 35 20.70 -0.80 -4.20
C ILE A 35 20.33 -1.70 -5.38
N GLY A 36 19.06 -2.12 -5.48
CA GLY A 36 18.56 -2.97 -6.56
C GLY A 36 18.44 -4.44 -6.20
N VAL A 37 18.01 -4.76 -4.98
CA VAL A 37 17.78 -6.13 -4.53
C VAL A 37 16.38 -6.57 -4.94
N ARG A 38 16.28 -7.72 -5.60
CA ARG A 38 14.98 -8.25 -6.06
C ARG A 38 14.08 -8.61 -4.88
N THR A 39 12.79 -8.27 -4.98
CA THR A 39 11.77 -8.54 -3.95
C THR A 39 11.79 -9.97 -3.38
N PRO A 40 11.90 -11.06 -4.18
CA PRO A 40 11.98 -12.41 -3.61
C PRO A 40 13.18 -12.62 -2.67
N GLU A 41 14.34 -12.04 -3.00
CA GLU A 41 15.55 -12.12 -2.16
C GLU A 41 15.39 -11.30 -0.88
N LEU A 42 14.80 -10.10 -0.94
CA LEU A 42 14.49 -9.30 0.25
C LEU A 42 13.54 -10.03 1.20
N ARG A 43 12.48 -10.67 0.68
CA ARG A 43 11.55 -11.46 1.50
C ARG A 43 12.23 -12.68 2.14
N LYS A 44 13.12 -13.36 1.39
CA LYS A 44 13.92 -14.46 1.92
C LYS A 44 14.85 -13.98 3.04
N TYR A 45 15.46 -12.82 2.85
CA TYR A 45 16.38 -12.24 3.81
C TYR A 45 15.67 -11.77 5.08
N ALA A 46 14.52 -11.09 4.98
CA ALA A 46 13.69 -10.71 6.12
C ALA A 46 13.36 -11.91 7.04
N LYS A 47 12.97 -13.03 6.44
CA LYS A 47 12.70 -14.28 7.18
C LYS A 47 13.95 -14.89 7.82
N ALA A 48 15.12 -14.70 7.23
CA ALA A 48 16.38 -15.16 7.81
C ALA A 48 16.75 -14.32 9.04
N LEU A 49 16.66 -12.99 8.95
CA LEU A 49 16.92 -12.07 10.07
C LEU A 49 16.01 -12.36 11.27
N LEU A 50 14.71 -12.56 11.02
CA LEU A 50 13.76 -12.91 12.08
C LEU A 50 14.08 -14.23 12.79
N LYS A 51 14.69 -15.20 12.09
CA LYS A 51 15.12 -16.46 12.71
C LYS A 51 16.39 -16.32 13.55
N GLN A 52 17.24 -15.35 13.22
CA GLN A 52 18.47 -15.07 13.96
C GLN A 52 18.20 -14.28 15.25
N GLY A 53 17.10 -13.54 15.31
CA GLY A 53 16.59 -12.91 16.54
C GLY A 53 17.15 -11.52 16.86
N ASP A 54 18.05 -10.98 16.04
CA ASP A 54 18.77 -9.73 16.31
C ASP A 54 18.29 -8.54 15.46
N VAL A 55 17.02 -8.53 15.03
CA VAL A 55 16.56 -7.54 14.03
C VAL A 55 16.17 -6.18 14.63
N ASN A 56 16.04 -6.07 15.96
CA ASN A 56 15.51 -4.85 16.60
C ASN A 56 16.43 -3.64 16.41
N GLU A 57 17.76 -3.79 16.52
CA GLU A 57 18.71 -2.69 16.27
C GLU A 57 18.52 -2.11 14.85
N PHE A 58 18.22 -2.96 13.87
CA PHE A 58 17.91 -2.52 12.50
C PHE A 58 16.55 -1.82 12.41
N LEU A 59 15.49 -2.36 13.02
CA LEU A 59 14.15 -1.77 12.96
C LEU A 59 14.10 -0.40 13.65
N GLU A 60 14.87 -0.21 14.72
CA GLU A 60 14.95 1.05 15.48
C GLU A 60 15.90 2.08 14.83
N SER A 61 16.68 1.69 13.82
CA SER A 61 17.65 2.57 13.13
C SER A 61 17.04 3.46 12.04
N LEU A 62 15.92 4.12 12.36
CA LEU A 62 15.21 5.02 11.45
C LEU A 62 15.75 6.46 11.52
N PRO A 63 15.81 7.21 10.40
CA PRO A 63 15.48 6.79 9.05
C PRO A 63 16.55 5.90 8.40
N HIS A 64 16.09 4.99 7.54
CA HIS A 64 16.97 4.16 6.71
C HIS A 64 17.67 4.98 5.61
N LYS A 65 18.86 4.51 5.22
CA LYS A 65 19.69 5.19 4.21
C LYS A 65 19.31 4.77 2.79
N TYR A 66 18.99 3.49 2.60
CA TYR A 66 18.70 2.93 1.29
C TYR A 66 17.24 2.55 1.15
N PHE A 67 16.69 2.69 -0.05
CA PHE A 67 15.34 2.24 -0.36
C PHE A 67 15.15 0.75 -0.04
N ASP A 68 16.13 -0.08 -0.35
CA ASP A 68 16.09 -1.52 -0.09
C ASP A 68 16.06 -1.87 1.41
N GLU A 69 16.61 -1.00 2.29
CA GLU A 69 16.46 -1.14 3.74
C GLU A 69 15.01 -0.89 4.17
N ASN A 70 14.33 0.11 3.60
CA ASN A 70 12.91 0.34 3.83
C ASN A 70 12.04 -0.85 3.36
N GLN A 71 12.35 -1.43 2.20
CA GLN A 71 11.66 -2.65 1.74
C GLN A 71 11.90 -3.83 2.69
N LEU A 72 13.14 -4.01 3.15
CA LEU A 72 13.51 -5.05 4.10
C LEU A 72 12.76 -4.87 5.43
N HIS A 73 12.73 -3.64 5.96
CA HIS A 73 11.96 -3.26 7.15
C HIS A 73 10.49 -3.66 6.95
N ALA A 74 9.85 -3.22 5.87
CA ALA A 74 8.46 -3.54 5.57
C ALA A 74 8.17 -5.06 5.56
N PHE A 75 9.09 -5.87 5.01
CA PHE A 75 8.96 -7.32 5.00
C PHE A 75 9.17 -7.98 6.36
N ILE A 76 10.08 -7.48 7.17
CA ILE A 76 10.29 -7.98 8.54
C ILE A 76 9.01 -7.76 9.35
N LEU A 77 8.49 -6.54 9.33
CA LEU A 77 7.25 -6.14 9.99
C LEU A 77 6.07 -7.02 9.57
N SER A 78 6.03 -7.36 8.28
CA SER A 78 4.95 -8.16 7.71
C SER A 78 4.91 -9.63 8.18
N GLU A 79 5.99 -10.11 8.80
CA GLU A 79 6.12 -11.46 9.34
C GLU A 79 5.99 -11.53 10.87
N ILE A 80 5.84 -10.38 11.56
CA ILE A 80 5.59 -10.34 13.01
C ILE A 80 4.24 -11.02 13.31
N LYS A 81 4.24 -11.89 14.33
CA LYS A 81 3.08 -12.72 14.69
C LYS A 81 2.29 -12.18 15.87
N ASP A 82 2.88 -11.32 16.68
CA ASP A 82 2.22 -10.64 17.78
C ASP A 82 1.55 -9.37 17.27
N TYR A 83 0.24 -9.24 17.50
CA TYR A 83 -0.54 -8.14 16.93
C TYR A 83 -0.12 -6.79 17.51
N ASP A 84 -0.03 -6.67 18.83
CA ASP A 84 0.28 -5.41 19.49
C ASP A 84 1.70 -4.94 19.17
N GLN A 85 2.67 -5.87 19.12
CA GLN A 85 4.03 -5.58 18.67
C GLN A 85 4.04 -5.11 17.22
N CYS A 86 3.36 -5.83 16.32
CA CYS A 86 3.32 -5.46 14.91
C CYS A 86 2.72 -4.07 14.72
N LEU A 87 1.62 -3.77 15.42
CA LEU A 87 0.95 -2.48 15.34
C LEU A 87 1.86 -1.33 15.78
N ARG A 88 2.56 -1.48 16.92
CA ARG A 88 3.53 -0.48 17.40
C ARG A 88 4.64 -0.24 16.39
N CYS A 89 5.27 -1.30 15.89
CA CYS A 89 6.37 -1.15 14.94
C CYS A 89 5.90 -0.57 13.59
N VAL A 90 4.66 -0.86 13.15
CA VAL A 90 4.06 -0.21 11.97
C VAL A 90 3.87 1.29 12.22
N ASP A 91 3.33 1.68 13.37
CA ASP A 91 3.16 3.10 13.73
C ASP A 91 4.49 3.86 13.79
N GLU A 92 5.55 3.22 14.28
CA GLU A 92 6.90 3.78 14.32
C GLU A 92 7.51 3.93 12.93
N PHE A 93 7.21 3.00 12.01
CA PHE A 93 7.79 2.98 10.66
C PHE A 93 7.07 3.90 9.66
N LEU A 94 5.74 4.00 9.72
CA LEU A 94 4.93 4.77 8.77
C LEU A 94 5.39 6.23 8.56
N PRO A 95 5.85 6.97 9.60
CA PRO A 95 6.40 8.32 9.43
C PRO A 95 7.58 8.44 8.46
N TYR A 96 8.29 7.33 8.18
CA TYR A 96 9.46 7.27 7.32
C TYR A 96 9.18 6.68 5.93
N VAL A 97 7.93 6.28 5.67
CA VAL A 97 7.51 5.80 4.35
C VAL A 97 7.23 7.00 3.44
N ASP A 98 7.99 7.11 2.36
CA ASP A 98 7.99 8.25 1.43
C ASP A 98 7.67 7.87 -0.02
N ASN A 99 7.26 6.63 -0.25
CA ASN A 99 7.00 6.12 -1.59
C ASN A 99 5.95 5.01 -1.60
N TRP A 100 5.31 4.85 -2.77
CA TRP A 100 4.23 3.90 -2.94
C TRP A 100 4.69 2.44 -2.85
N ALA A 101 5.94 2.13 -3.23
CA ALA A 101 6.43 0.77 -3.29
C ALA A 101 6.72 0.19 -1.90
N THR A 102 7.28 1.00 -0.98
CA THR A 102 7.42 0.61 0.44
C THR A 102 6.06 0.48 1.09
N CYS A 103 5.19 1.49 0.90
CA CYS A 103 3.84 1.52 1.45
C CYS A 103 3.04 0.26 1.07
N ASP A 104 3.01 -0.10 -0.21
CA ASP A 104 2.20 -1.22 -0.70
C ASP A 104 2.84 -2.60 -0.41
N GLN A 105 4.13 -2.65 -0.07
CA GLN A 105 4.81 -3.89 0.32
C GLN A 105 4.71 -4.19 1.82
N LEU A 106 4.46 -3.18 2.65
CA LEU A 106 4.10 -3.34 4.05
C LEU A 106 2.69 -3.94 4.11
N SER A 107 2.60 -5.24 4.41
CA SER A 107 1.33 -5.98 4.46
C SER A 107 1.41 -7.02 5.59
N PRO A 108 1.14 -6.60 6.85
CA PRO A 108 1.25 -7.49 7.99
C PRO A 108 0.21 -8.60 8.01
N LYS A 109 0.69 -9.85 7.93
CA LYS A 109 -0.19 -11.03 7.87
C LYS A 109 -1.04 -11.21 9.11
N ILE A 110 -0.56 -10.75 10.26
CA ILE A 110 -1.28 -10.86 11.54
C ILE A 110 -2.58 -10.07 11.54
N PHE A 111 -2.66 -8.98 10.77
CA PHE A 111 -3.85 -8.13 10.68
C PHE A 111 -5.09 -8.87 10.18
N LYS A 112 -4.94 -9.89 9.33
CA LYS A 112 -6.06 -10.74 8.89
C LYS A 112 -6.79 -11.42 10.06
N LYS A 113 -6.10 -11.71 11.17
CA LYS A 113 -6.68 -12.37 12.34
C LYS A 113 -7.30 -11.41 13.35
N HIS A 114 -7.06 -10.10 13.18
CA HIS A 114 -7.42 -9.05 14.14
C HIS A 114 -8.15 -7.89 13.43
N ARG A 115 -9.02 -8.21 12.46
CA ARG A 115 -9.71 -7.20 11.65
C ARG A 115 -10.59 -6.27 12.51
N SER A 116 -11.18 -6.79 13.59
CA SER A 116 -12.04 -6.03 14.49
C SER A 116 -11.28 -4.97 15.30
N GLU A 117 -10.02 -5.23 15.60
CA GLU A 117 -9.11 -4.30 16.27
C GLU A 117 -8.47 -3.36 15.25
N LEU A 118 -8.06 -3.90 14.10
CA LEU A 118 -7.42 -3.17 13.01
C LEU A 118 -8.26 -2.01 12.48
N ILE A 119 -9.59 -2.19 12.35
CA ILE A 119 -10.44 -1.13 11.78
C ILE A 119 -10.37 0.17 12.58
N LYS A 120 -10.26 0.10 13.91
CA LYS A 120 -10.08 1.28 14.77
C LYS A 120 -8.80 2.02 14.43
N LYS A 121 -7.74 1.28 14.16
CA LYS A 121 -6.46 1.87 13.79
C LYS A 121 -6.46 2.45 12.38
N ILE A 122 -7.13 1.81 11.44
CA ILE A 122 -7.34 2.34 10.09
C ILE A 122 -8.04 3.71 10.15
N GLU A 123 -9.07 3.87 10.99
CA GLU A 123 -9.75 5.16 11.19
C GLU A 123 -8.81 6.25 11.74
N GLU A 124 -7.83 5.90 12.56
CA GLU A 124 -6.77 6.82 13.00
C GLU A 124 -5.83 7.19 11.84
N TRP A 125 -5.31 6.20 11.10
CA TRP A 125 -4.40 6.45 9.99
C TRP A 125 -5.05 7.25 8.85
N LEU A 126 -6.35 7.06 8.58
CA LEU A 126 -7.11 7.85 7.60
C LEU A 126 -7.20 9.34 7.95
N ARG A 127 -7.06 9.70 9.23
CA ARG A 127 -7.07 11.10 9.71
C ARG A 127 -5.68 11.73 9.73
N SER A 128 -4.64 11.00 9.36
CA SER A 128 -3.28 11.52 9.28
C SER A 128 -3.15 12.58 8.18
N ASP A 129 -2.25 13.54 8.41
CA ASP A 129 -1.77 14.50 7.43
C ASP A 129 -0.67 13.93 6.51
N ARG A 130 -0.19 12.70 6.77
CA ARG A 130 0.88 12.06 6.00
C ARG A 130 0.33 11.24 4.85
N THR A 131 0.75 11.59 3.63
CA THR A 131 0.34 10.95 2.36
C THR A 131 0.38 9.42 2.41
N TYR A 132 1.51 8.84 2.84
CA TYR A 132 1.69 7.39 2.83
C TYR A 132 1.02 6.68 4.01
N THR A 133 0.77 7.37 5.13
CA THR A 133 -0.06 6.83 6.22
C THR A 133 -1.52 6.69 5.78
N VAL A 134 -2.07 7.71 5.11
CA VAL A 134 -3.42 7.63 4.53
C VAL A 134 -3.48 6.56 3.44
N ARG A 135 -2.49 6.52 2.53
CA ARG A 135 -2.39 5.47 1.50
C ARG A 135 -2.39 4.07 2.12
N PHE A 136 -1.58 3.85 3.15
CA PHE A 136 -1.50 2.58 3.85
C PHE A 136 -2.86 2.18 4.44
N ALA A 137 -3.57 3.12 5.08
CA ALA A 137 -4.90 2.88 5.63
C ALA A 137 -5.92 2.44 4.58
N VAL A 138 -5.97 3.12 3.43
CA VAL A 138 -6.82 2.72 2.28
C VAL A 138 -6.40 1.34 1.75
N GLY A 139 -5.09 1.05 1.74
CA GLY A 139 -4.54 -0.27 1.42
C GLY A 139 -5.04 -1.38 2.34
N MET A 140 -5.03 -1.14 3.65
CA MET A 140 -5.52 -2.10 4.63
C MET A 140 -7.03 -2.36 4.47
N LEU A 141 -7.83 -1.32 4.16
CA LEU A 141 -9.24 -1.50 3.80
C LEU A 141 -9.42 -2.37 2.54
N MET A 142 -8.63 -2.10 1.50
CA MET A 142 -8.68 -2.85 0.24
C MET A 142 -8.32 -4.33 0.43
N GLU A 143 -7.29 -4.60 1.24
CA GLU A 143 -6.77 -5.95 1.46
C GLU A 143 -7.70 -6.79 2.35
N HIS A 144 -8.21 -6.20 3.44
CA HIS A 144 -8.86 -6.98 4.50
C HIS A 144 -10.39 -6.94 4.50
N PHE A 145 -11.03 -5.94 3.88
CA PHE A 145 -12.46 -5.64 4.09
C PHE A 145 -13.30 -5.55 2.81
N LEU A 146 -12.86 -6.18 1.72
CA LEU A 146 -13.64 -6.24 0.46
C LEU A 146 -14.31 -7.60 0.20
N ASP A 147 -14.11 -8.60 1.07
CA ASP A 147 -14.68 -9.94 0.94
C ASP A 147 -15.57 -10.29 2.16
N GLU A 148 -15.17 -11.28 2.97
CA GLU A 148 -15.95 -11.82 4.12
C GLU A 148 -16.38 -10.75 5.13
N ASP A 149 -15.49 -9.80 5.42
CA ASP A 149 -15.74 -8.72 6.39
C ASP A 149 -16.18 -7.42 5.69
N PHE A 150 -16.78 -7.50 4.50
CA PHE A 150 -17.26 -6.32 3.80
C PHE A 150 -18.38 -5.61 4.57
N ASP A 151 -18.27 -4.29 4.67
CA ASP A 151 -19.30 -3.40 5.20
C ASP A 151 -19.29 -2.11 4.37
N ILE A 152 -20.47 -1.60 4.04
CA ILE A 152 -20.65 -0.39 3.21
C ILE A 152 -20.01 0.85 3.85
N ARG A 153 -19.81 0.86 5.17
CA ARG A 153 -19.14 1.96 5.88
C ARG A 153 -17.69 2.16 5.42
N TYR A 154 -17.00 1.11 4.99
CA TYR A 154 -15.61 1.22 4.54
C TYR A 154 -15.44 1.97 3.22
N PRO A 155 -16.17 1.63 2.13
CA PRO A 155 -16.14 2.45 0.93
C PRO A 155 -16.69 3.85 1.19
N GLU A 156 -17.63 4.06 2.12
CA GLU A 156 -18.05 5.40 2.54
C GLU A 156 -16.93 6.21 3.17
N MET A 157 -16.09 5.61 4.03
CA MET A 157 -14.92 6.27 4.60
C MET A 157 -13.93 6.66 3.49
N VAL A 158 -13.62 5.73 2.59
CA VAL A 158 -12.68 5.98 1.48
C VAL A 158 -13.24 7.02 0.50
N ALA A 159 -14.53 6.99 0.21
CA ALA A 159 -15.20 7.95 -0.67
C ALA A 159 -15.20 9.38 -0.12
N LYS A 160 -15.06 9.58 1.19
CA LYS A 160 -15.02 10.92 1.82
C LYS A 160 -13.63 11.56 1.74
N ILE A 161 -12.59 10.81 1.38
CA ILE A 161 -11.23 11.34 1.25
C ILE A 161 -11.21 12.39 0.14
N ARG A 162 -10.74 13.59 0.47
CA ARG A 162 -10.48 14.68 -0.46
C ARG A 162 -9.03 15.11 -0.26
N SER A 163 -8.22 14.97 -1.30
CA SER A 163 -6.80 15.27 -1.23
C SER A 163 -6.29 15.76 -2.58
N GLU A 164 -5.30 16.64 -2.56
CA GLU A 164 -4.52 17.02 -3.75
C GLU A 164 -3.34 16.05 -3.97
N GLU A 165 -3.06 15.17 -3.01
CA GLU A 165 -1.97 14.21 -3.04
C GLU A 165 -2.24 13.08 -4.04
N TYR A 166 -1.46 13.07 -5.12
CA TYR A 166 -1.57 12.09 -6.21
C TYR A 166 -1.60 10.63 -5.70
N TYR A 167 -0.76 10.29 -4.72
CA TYR A 167 -0.64 8.91 -4.23
C TYR A 167 -1.81 8.48 -3.32
N ILE A 168 -2.49 9.42 -2.64
CA ILE A 168 -3.75 9.14 -1.96
C ILE A 168 -4.82 8.86 -3.02
N ASN A 169 -5.00 9.78 -3.96
CA ASN A 169 -6.05 9.68 -4.99
C ASN A 169 -5.88 8.41 -5.84
N MET A 170 -4.65 8.05 -6.20
CA MET A 170 -4.35 6.80 -6.91
C MET A 170 -4.75 5.56 -6.10
N MET A 171 -4.50 5.58 -4.79
CA MET A 171 -4.86 4.47 -3.91
C MET A 171 -6.39 4.36 -3.76
N THR A 172 -7.08 5.48 -3.59
CA THR A 172 -8.55 5.52 -3.57
C THR A 172 -9.13 4.98 -4.88
N ALA A 173 -8.57 5.39 -6.03
CA ALA A 173 -9.00 4.87 -7.32
C ALA A 173 -8.77 3.36 -7.47
N TRP A 174 -7.66 2.85 -6.95
CA TRP A 174 -7.38 1.41 -6.93
C TRP A 174 -8.31 0.65 -5.98
N TYR A 175 -8.61 1.22 -4.81
CA TYR A 175 -9.59 0.69 -3.88
C TYR A 175 -10.95 0.49 -4.57
N PHE A 176 -11.51 1.53 -5.19
CA PHE A 176 -12.82 1.44 -5.85
C PHE A 176 -12.83 0.49 -7.05
N ALA A 177 -11.74 0.44 -7.83
CA ALA A 177 -11.64 -0.53 -8.92
C ALA A 177 -11.61 -1.99 -8.42
N THR A 178 -10.94 -2.22 -7.30
CA THR A 178 -10.89 -3.55 -6.66
C THR A 178 -12.24 -3.88 -6.00
N ALA A 179 -12.88 -2.90 -5.38
CA ALA A 179 -14.18 -3.04 -4.75
C ALA A 179 -15.29 -3.34 -5.78
N LEU A 180 -15.29 -2.67 -6.95
CA LEU A 180 -16.19 -3.01 -8.06
C LEU A 180 -16.00 -4.46 -8.54
N ALA A 181 -14.78 -4.97 -8.53
CA ALA A 181 -14.47 -6.34 -8.94
C ALA A 181 -14.92 -7.40 -7.94
N LYS A 182 -15.19 -7.02 -6.68
CA LYS A 182 -15.55 -7.95 -5.60
C LYS A 182 -17.00 -7.80 -5.13
N GLN A 183 -17.51 -6.58 -5.14
CA GLN A 183 -18.77 -6.16 -4.53
C GLN A 183 -19.56 -5.25 -5.50
N TYR A 184 -19.65 -5.64 -6.78
CA TYR A 184 -20.11 -4.78 -7.87
C TYR A 184 -21.40 -4.02 -7.54
N ASP A 185 -22.47 -4.73 -7.16
CA ASP A 185 -23.78 -4.13 -6.91
C ASP A 185 -23.77 -3.15 -5.73
N MET A 186 -22.92 -3.41 -4.72
CA MET A 186 -22.79 -2.54 -3.55
C MET A 186 -21.92 -1.30 -3.82
N ILE A 187 -20.99 -1.39 -4.78
CA ILE A 187 -20.01 -0.34 -5.05
C ILE A 187 -20.41 0.53 -6.25
N LEU A 188 -21.18 -0.01 -7.19
CA LEU A 188 -21.66 0.73 -8.36
C LEU A 188 -22.34 2.06 -8.00
N PRO A 189 -23.18 2.16 -6.93
CA PRO A 189 -23.79 3.44 -6.54
C PRO A 189 -22.78 4.54 -6.19
N PHE A 190 -21.56 4.20 -5.76
CA PHE A 190 -20.53 5.22 -5.51
C PHE A 190 -20.04 5.90 -6.79
N ILE A 191 -20.10 5.17 -7.90
CA ILE A 191 -19.76 5.68 -9.23
C ILE A 191 -20.97 6.36 -9.86
N GLU A 192 -22.17 5.77 -9.78
CA GLU A 192 -23.37 6.39 -10.36
C GLU A 192 -23.72 7.73 -9.69
N ASP A 193 -23.58 7.82 -8.37
CA ASP A 193 -23.88 9.02 -7.60
C ASP A 193 -22.71 10.03 -7.55
N HIS A 194 -21.61 9.78 -8.27
CA HIS A 194 -20.42 10.66 -8.29
C HIS A 194 -19.90 10.99 -6.88
N LYS A 195 -19.74 9.98 -6.00
CA LYS A 195 -19.32 10.20 -4.59
C LYS A 195 -17.83 10.52 -4.43
N LEU A 196 -17.04 10.34 -5.47
CA LEU A 196 -15.60 10.58 -5.51
C LEU A 196 -15.30 11.93 -6.18
N ASP A 197 -14.11 12.50 -5.96
CA ASP A 197 -13.66 13.63 -6.79
C ASP A 197 -13.49 13.19 -8.25
N ASP A 198 -13.66 14.11 -9.20
CA ASP A 198 -13.70 13.82 -10.64
C ASP A 198 -12.48 13.04 -11.15
N TRP A 199 -11.29 13.35 -10.64
CA TRP A 199 -10.07 12.69 -11.07
C TRP A 199 -10.08 11.24 -10.57
N THR A 200 -10.34 11.03 -9.29
CA THR A 200 -10.38 9.70 -8.67
C THR A 200 -11.52 8.86 -9.22
N HIS A 201 -12.67 9.46 -9.49
CA HIS A 201 -13.81 8.83 -10.17
C HIS A 201 -13.42 8.25 -11.52
N ASN A 202 -12.89 9.10 -12.40
CA ASN A 202 -12.46 8.69 -13.73
C ASN A 202 -11.32 7.69 -13.69
N LYS A 203 -10.41 7.82 -12.71
CA LYS A 203 -9.31 6.89 -12.51
C LYS A 203 -9.80 5.54 -12.02
N SER A 204 -10.79 5.50 -11.12
CA SER A 204 -11.44 4.27 -10.67
C SER A 204 -12.04 3.52 -11.86
N ILE A 205 -12.82 4.22 -12.69
CA ILE A 205 -13.38 3.64 -13.93
C ILE A 205 -12.27 3.10 -14.83
N GLN A 206 -11.20 3.88 -15.06
CA GLN A 206 -10.07 3.44 -15.89
C GLN A 206 -9.47 2.13 -15.37
N LYS A 207 -9.19 2.04 -14.06
CA LYS A 207 -8.60 0.84 -13.47
C LYS A 207 -9.56 -0.35 -13.49
N SER A 208 -10.87 -0.11 -13.33
CA SER A 208 -11.90 -1.14 -13.45
C SER A 208 -11.97 -1.74 -14.85
N ILE A 209 -11.90 -0.92 -15.90
CA ILE A 209 -11.99 -1.42 -17.28
C ILE A 209 -10.71 -2.14 -17.75
N GLU A 210 -9.56 -1.80 -17.19
CA GLU A 210 -8.28 -2.50 -17.40
C GLU A 210 -8.25 -3.86 -16.67
N SER A 211 -9.11 -4.08 -15.68
CA SER A 211 -9.20 -5.34 -14.93
C SER A 211 -9.86 -6.45 -15.75
N TYR A 212 -9.33 -7.67 -15.64
CA TYR A 212 -9.96 -8.88 -16.20
C TYR A 212 -11.11 -9.42 -15.33
N ARG A 213 -11.33 -8.86 -14.14
CA ARG A 213 -12.35 -9.33 -13.17
C ARG A 213 -13.74 -8.71 -13.36
N ILE A 214 -13.87 -7.75 -14.27
CA ILE A 214 -15.12 -7.05 -14.60
C ILE A 214 -15.56 -7.52 -15.99
N THR A 215 -16.85 -7.79 -16.18
CA THR A 215 -17.37 -8.29 -17.47
C THR A 215 -17.32 -7.23 -18.56
N PRO A 216 -17.29 -7.60 -19.85
CA PRO A 216 -17.35 -6.63 -20.95
C PRO A 216 -18.52 -5.63 -20.85
N GLU A 217 -19.69 -6.09 -20.42
CA GLU A 217 -20.90 -5.29 -20.25
C GLU A 217 -20.73 -4.27 -19.13
N GLN A 218 -20.21 -4.70 -17.97
CA GLN A 218 -19.90 -3.80 -16.86
C GLN A 218 -18.84 -2.77 -17.26
N LYS A 219 -17.84 -3.15 -18.06
CA LYS A 219 -16.84 -2.21 -18.56
C LYS A 219 -17.47 -1.14 -19.45
N GLU A 220 -18.36 -1.54 -20.35
CA GLU A 220 -19.03 -0.60 -21.25
C GLU A 220 -19.94 0.35 -20.47
N TYR A 221 -20.67 -0.17 -19.49
CA TYR A 221 -21.49 0.66 -18.60
C TYR A 221 -20.64 1.70 -17.84
N LEU A 222 -19.56 1.26 -17.19
CA LEU A 222 -18.67 2.15 -16.44
C LEU A 222 -18.02 3.22 -17.33
N LYS A 223 -17.70 2.94 -18.60
CA LYS A 223 -17.17 3.97 -19.52
C LYS A 223 -18.15 5.13 -19.70
N GLY A 224 -19.46 4.84 -19.74
CA GLY A 224 -20.53 5.82 -19.87
C GLY A 224 -20.63 6.77 -18.66
N LEU A 225 -20.13 6.36 -17.50
CA LEU A 225 -20.18 7.12 -16.25
C LEU A 225 -18.98 8.05 -16.03
N LYS A 226 -18.04 8.15 -16.99
CA LYS A 226 -16.91 9.06 -16.86
C LYS A 226 -17.36 10.52 -16.84
N VAL A 227 -16.82 11.29 -15.90
CA VAL A 227 -16.98 12.74 -15.86
C VAL A 227 -16.22 13.34 -17.05
N LYS A 228 -16.94 14.05 -17.91
CA LYS A 228 -16.34 14.82 -19.01
C LYS A 228 -15.76 16.10 -18.44
N LYS A 229 -14.50 16.40 -18.72
CA LYS A 229 -13.97 17.74 -18.45
C LYS A 229 -14.71 18.73 -19.33
N VAL A 230 -15.40 19.68 -18.72
CA VAL A 230 -15.83 20.88 -19.42
C VAL A 230 -14.56 21.71 -19.62
N ASN A 231 -14.14 21.87 -20.87
CA ASN A 231 -13.06 22.78 -21.23
C ASN A 231 -13.48 24.23 -21.00
#